data_AF-A0A396QKL2-F1
#
_entry.id   AF-A0A396QKL2-F1
#
_cell.length_a   1.000
_cell.length_b   1.000
_cell.length_c   1.000
_cell.angle_alpha   90.00
_cell.angle_beta   90.00
_cell.angle_gamma   90.00
#
_symmetry.space_group_name_H-M   'P 1'
#
loop_
_entity.id
_entity.type
_entity.pdbx_description
1 polymer ?
#
loop_
_entity_poly.entity_id
_entity_poly.type
_entity_poly.pdbx_seq_one_letter_code
_entity_poly.pdbx_strand_id
1 'polypeptide(L)'
;MLVDTTMGPGDLRGEVTKLVGDLPVLLVNTHGDSDHIGCNEQFEHAYMHPSEFAYYAVKCKKGDAEPLPLQEGEEIDIGGRVFEVILTPGHTYGSICLLNRKERFLVGGDSILKIVFIFGPQRNLRALISSLKKLRVQYFEAFDQIYTSHSDCPVDRTFILQELSAAEDLLAGKLTGTEPGDIPLEGPDYKPAALYMKGESGFFDYKELDY
;
A
#
# COMPACT_ATOMS: atom_id res chain seq x y z
N MET A 1 5.96 -1.80 16.41
CA MET A 1 5.91 -2.11 14.97
C MET A 1 6.06 -0.81 14.21
N LEU A 2 6.95 -0.80 13.22
CA LEU A 2 7.08 0.25 12.22
C LEU A 2 6.45 -0.28 10.93
N VAL A 3 5.62 0.53 10.27
CA VAL A 3 5.02 0.18 8.98
C VAL A 3 5.64 1.10 7.93
N ASP A 4 6.35 0.49 6.99
CA ASP A 4 7.13 1.15 5.93
C ASP A 4 8.25 2.09 6.42
N THR A 5 9.19 2.42 5.53
CA THR A 5 10.40 3.17 5.85
C THR A 5 10.62 4.44 5.03
N THR A 6 9.58 4.95 4.38
CA THR A 6 9.58 6.20 3.59
C THR A 6 10.57 6.18 2.41
N MET A 7 10.71 7.30 1.68
CA MET A 7 11.60 7.42 0.52
C MET A 7 13.10 7.35 0.82
N GLY A 8 13.52 7.74 2.04
CA GLY A 8 14.92 7.96 2.36
C GLY A 8 15.64 8.95 1.42
N PRO A 9 16.96 9.17 1.60
CA PRO A 9 17.74 8.79 2.77
C PRO A 9 17.39 9.65 4.00
N GLY A 10 17.64 9.13 5.20
CA GLY A 10 17.43 9.84 6.47
C GLY A 10 17.71 8.93 7.67
N ASP A 11 17.73 9.45 8.90
CA ASP A 11 17.89 8.63 10.12
C ASP A 11 16.52 8.24 10.71
N LEU A 12 15.77 7.40 9.99
CA LEU A 12 14.44 6.97 10.42
C LEU A 12 14.52 6.17 11.72
N ARG A 13 15.51 5.29 11.86
CA ARG A 13 15.70 4.50 13.08
C ARG A 13 15.96 5.39 14.29
N GLY A 14 16.74 6.46 14.15
CA GLY A 14 16.92 7.47 15.18
C GLY A 14 15.60 8.14 15.59
N GLU A 15 14.77 8.56 14.63
CA GLU A 15 13.45 9.14 14.93
C GLU A 15 12.52 8.16 15.64
N VAL A 16 12.48 6.90 15.20
CA VAL A 16 11.70 5.84 15.87
C VAL A 16 12.21 5.61 17.29
N THR A 17 13.52 5.59 17.51
CA THR A 17 14.13 5.41 18.83
C THR A 17 13.72 6.53 19.80
N LYS A 18 13.53 7.77 19.33
CA LYS A 18 13.02 8.86 20.19
C LYS A 18 11.59 8.61 20.68
N LEU A 19 10.79 7.87 19.93
CA LEU A 19 9.39 7.58 20.26
C LEU A 19 9.25 6.36 21.18
N VAL A 20 10.03 5.30 20.95
CA VAL A 20 9.86 4.02 21.63
C VAL A 20 11.02 3.61 22.54
N GLY A 21 12.10 4.40 22.58
CA GLY A 21 13.32 4.07 23.31
C GLY A 21 13.98 2.80 22.77
N ASP A 22 14.49 1.96 23.67
CA ASP A 22 15.19 0.72 23.34
C ASP A 22 14.25 -0.48 23.08
N LEU A 23 12.94 -0.22 22.94
CA LEU A 23 11.98 -1.29 22.64
C LEU A 23 12.29 -1.92 21.26
N PRO A 24 12.17 -3.25 21.13
CA PRO A 24 12.32 -3.91 19.84
C PRO A 24 11.36 -3.36 18.79
N VAL A 25 11.89 -3.05 17.60
CA VAL A 25 11.10 -2.58 16.46
C VAL A 25 10.96 -3.72 15.45
N LEU A 26 9.74 -4.21 15.30
CA LEU A 26 9.35 -5.07 14.18
C LEU A 26 8.97 -4.19 13.00
N LEU A 27 9.69 -4.31 11.89
CA LEU A 27 9.39 -3.61 10.63
C LEU A 27 8.49 -4.48 9.75
N VAL A 28 7.36 -3.93 9.31
CA VAL A 28 6.48 -4.51 8.29
C VAL A 28 6.48 -3.59 7.08
N ASN A 29 6.73 -4.14 5.89
CA ASN A 29 6.49 -3.41 4.65
C ASN A 29 5.12 -3.79 4.10
N THR A 30 4.32 -2.78 3.75
CA THR A 30 3.02 -3.00 3.09
C THR A 30 3.20 -3.49 1.65
N HIS A 31 4.26 -3.05 0.99
CA HIS A 31 4.72 -3.52 -0.33
C HIS A 31 6.16 -3.03 -0.62
N GLY A 32 6.71 -3.42 -1.77
CA GLY A 32 8.12 -3.17 -2.14
C GLY A 32 8.40 -1.94 -3.01
N ASP A 33 7.50 -0.95 -3.11
CA ASP A 33 7.82 0.30 -3.80
C ASP A 33 8.89 1.10 -3.05
N SER A 34 9.65 1.91 -3.80
CA SER A 34 10.81 2.64 -3.30
C SER A 34 10.49 3.59 -2.14
N ASP A 35 9.30 4.20 -2.14
CA ASP A 35 8.78 5.08 -1.08
C ASP A 35 8.35 4.35 0.19
N HIS A 36 8.32 3.02 0.17
CA HIS A 36 7.97 2.19 1.31
C HIS A 36 9.18 1.47 1.92
N ILE A 37 10.28 1.35 1.17
CA ILE A 37 11.48 0.61 1.58
C ILE A 37 12.74 1.48 1.68
N GLY A 38 12.62 2.79 1.53
CA GLY A 38 13.75 3.68 1.28
C GLY A 38 14.77 3.80 2.42
N CYS A 39 14.39 3.45 3.66
CA CYS A 39 15.29 3.35 4.82
C CYS A 39 15.38 1.92 5.40
N ASN A 40 15.07 0.88 4.60
CA ASN A 40 15.12 -0.51 5.06
C ASN A 40 16.52 -0.94 5.50
N GLU A 41 17.59 -0.30 5.02
CA GLU A 41 18.97 -0.61 5.41
C GLU A 41 19.29 -0.37 6.90
N GLN A 42 18.39 0.30 7.61
CA GLN A 42 18.55 0.59 9.04
C GLN A 42 18.03 -0.54 9.94
N PHE A 43 17.38 -1.56 9.35
CA PHE A 43 16.74 -2.67 10.03
C PHE A 43 17.29 -4.00 9.50
N GLU A 44 17.34 -5.01 10.37
CA GLU A 44 17.88 -6.33 10.00
C GLU A 44 16.89 -7.14 9.16
N HIS A 45 15.61 -7.06 9.52
CA HIS A 45 14.53 -7.82 8.88
C HIS A 45 13.32 -6.94 8.58
N ALA A 46 12.63 -7.26 7.48
CA ALA A 46 11.37 -6.65 7.10
C ALA A 46 10.33 -7.73 6.79
N TYR A 47 9.20 -7.72 7.49
CA TYR A 47 8.09 -8.63 7.23
C TYR A 47 7.25 -8.14 6.08
N MET A 48 7.00 -8.99 5.09
CA MET A 48 6.17 -8.66 3.92
C MET A 48 5.54 -9.92 3.34
N HIS A 49 4.49 -9.76 2.53
CA HIS A 49 3.90 -10.91 1.86
C HIS A 49 4.89 -11.56 0.90
N PRO A 50 4.99 -12.91 0.82
CA PRO A 50 5.94 -13.57 -0.08
C PRO A 50 5.81 -13.20 -1.56
N SER A 51 4.61 -12.79 -2.00
CA SER A 51 4.40 -12.26 -3.37
C SER A 51 5.18 -10.97 -3.65
N GLU A 52 5.65 -10.25 -2.63
CA GLU A 52 6.54 -9.09 -2.80
C GLU A 52 8.01 -9.47 -2.99
N PHE A 53 8.45 -10.67 -2.61
CA PHE A 53 9.90 -10.95 -2.51
C PHE A 53 10.64 -10.72 -3.82
N ALA A 54 10.04 -11.12 -4.96
CA ALA A 54 10.63 -10.89 -6.26
C ALA A 54 10.63 -9.40 -6.65
N TYR A 55 9.61 -8.64 -6.24
CA TYR A 55 9.54 -7.20 -6.47
C TYR A 55 10.58 -6.46 -5.63
N TYR A 56 10.60 -6.77 -4.33
CA TYR A 56 11.55 -6.26 -3.36
C TYR A 56 12.99 -6.52 -3.81
N ALA A 57 13.31 -7.73 -4.28
CA ALA A 57 14.66 -8.06 -4.76
C ALA A 57 15.13 -7.19 -5.94
N VAL A 58 14.21 -6.64 -6.75
CA VAL A 58 14.53 -5.73 -7.86
C VAL A 58 14.68 -4.28 -7.38
N LYS A 59 14.01 -3.90 -6.30
CA LYS A 59 13.93 -2.53 -5.78
C LYS A 59 14.91 -2.27 -4.63
N CYS A 60 15.25 -3.29 -3.85
CA CYS A 60 16.07 -3.17 -2.66
C CYS A 60 17.50 -2.75 -3.00
N LYS A 61 18.10 -1.97 -2.11
CA LYS A 61 19.50 -1.55 -2.17
C LYS A 61 20.35 -2.57 -1.41
N LYS A 62 21.66 -2.56 -1.70
CA LYS A 62 22.61 -3.37 -0.94
C LYS A 62 22.59 -2.94 0.53
N GLY A 63 22.27 -3.87 1.40
CA GLY A 63 22.21 -3.65 2.85
C GLY A 63 20.80 -3.44 3.39
N ASP A 64 19.79 -3.37 2.53
CA ASP A 64 18.39 -3.38 2.96
C ASP A 64 18.05 -4.65 3.75
N ALA A 65 17.08 -4.53 4.64
CA ALA A 65 16.58 -5.59 5.49
C ALA A 65 16.29 -6.91 4.74
N GLU A 66 16.60 -8.04 5.37
CA GLU A 66 16.25 -9.36 4.85
C GLU A 66 14.72 -9.57 4.89
N PRO A 67 14.08 -9.95 3.77
CA PRO A 67 12.64 -10.13 3.75
C PRO A 67 12.23 -11.41 4.50
N LEU A 68 11.31 -11.27 5.45
CA LEU A 68 10.68 -12.38 6.15
C LEU A 68 9.21 -12.53 5.74
N PRO A 69 8.69 -13.76 5.64
CA PRO A 69 7.34 -14.00 5.14
C PRO A 69 6.30 -13.56 6.17
N LEU A 70 5.23 -12.96 5.67
CA LEU A 70 4.04 -12.58 6.45
C LEU A 70 2.78 -12.90 5.61
N GLN A 71 2.02 -13.91 6.00
CA GLN A 71 0.88 -14.40 5.20
C GLN A 71 -0.44 -13.73 5.56
N GLU A 72 -1.41 -13.80 4.64
CA GLU A 72 -2.79 -13.44 4.93
C GLU A 72 -3.35 -14.22 6.15
N GLY A 73 -4.04 -13.51 7.03
CA GLY A 73 -4.65 -14.04 8.24
C GLY A 73 -3.69 -14.26 9.41
N GLU A 74 -2.39 -14.07 9.22
CA GLU A 74 -1.45 -14.04 10.35
C GLU A 74 -1.71 -12.82 11.25
N GLU A 75 -1.46 -13.01 12.55
CA GLU A 75 -1.63 -11.97 13.56
C GLU A 75 -0.27 -11.57 14.14
N ILE A 76 0.02 -10.27 14.12
CA ILE A 76 1.21 -9.69 14.75
C ILE A 76 0.80 -9.10 16.10
N ASP A 77 1.22 -9.72 17.19
CA ASP A 77 1.02 -9.20 18.55
C ASP A 77 2.21 -8.34 19.00
N ILE A 78 1.95 -7.04 19.21
CA ILE A 78 2.91 -6.08 19.75
C ILE A 78 2.44 -5.64 21.14
N GLY A 79 2.73 -6.46 22.15
CA GLY A 79 2.44 -6.13 23.55
C GLY A 79 0.94 -6.03 23.86
N GLY A 80 0.12 -6.91 23.27
CA GLY A 80 -1.33 -6.96 23.40
C GLY A 80 -2.07 -6.10 22.37
N ARG A 81 -1.36 -5.43 21.45
CA ARG A 81 -1.94 -4.80 20.26
C ARG A 81 -1.74 -5.72 19.07
N VAL A 82 -2.85 -6.30 18.61
CA VAL A 82 -2.84 -7.33 17.56
C VAL A 82 -3.25 -6.72 16.23
N PHE A 83 -2.47 -7.04 15.19
CA PHE A 83 -2.72 -6.64 13.80
C PHE A 83 -2.90 -7.90 12.95
N GLU A 84 -4.08 -8.05 12.34
CA GLU A 84 -4.36 -9.09 11.34
C GLU A 84 -3.87 -8.62 9.97
N VAL A 85 -3.17 -9.50 9.25
CA VAL A 85 -2.66 -9.25 7.91
C VAL A 85 -3.72 -9.56 6.87
N ILE A 86 -4.03 -8.59 6.00
CA ILE A 86 -4.99 -8.77 4.92
C ILE A 86 -4.28 -8.53 3.59
N LEU A 87 -4.16 -9.58 2.77
CA LEU A 87 -3.56 -9.47 1.43
C LEU A 87 -4.48 -8.66 0.49
N THR A 88 -3.99 -7.59 -0.13
CA THR A 88 -4.75 -6.69 -1.00
C THR A 88 -4.05 -6.46 -2.34
N PRO A 89 -3.91 -7.49 -3.20
CA PRO A 89 -3.23 -7.36 -4.48
C PRO A 89 -3.95 -6.33 -5.36
N GLY A 90 -3.18 -5.60 -6.15
CA GLY A 90 -3.71 -4.57 -7.03
C GLY A 90 -2.67 -3.54 -7.36
N HIS A 91 -2.26 -2.78 -6.36
CA HIS A 91 -1.12 -1.87 -6.49
C HIS A 91 0.16 -2.68 -6.74
N THR A 92 0.55 -3.57 -5.84
CA THR A 92 1.49 -4.67 -6.13
C THR A 92 0.82 -6.03 -5.92
N TYR A 93 1.50 -7.13 -6.25
CA TYR A 93 0.94 -8.48 -6.08
C TYR A 93 0.92 -8.95 -4.62
N GLY A 94 1.81 -8.43 -3.77
CA GLY A 94 1.88 -8.75 -2.35
C GLY A 94 1.55 -7.56 -1.45
N SER A 95 0.90 -6.52 -1.96
CA SER A 95 0.36 -5.43 -1.14
C SER A 95 -0.48 -5.98 0.00
N ILE A 96 -0.28 -5.48 1.22
CA ILE A 96 -1.07 -5.86 2.40
C ILE A 96 -1.67 -4.64 3.10
N CYS A 97 -2.81 -4.86 3.75
CA CYS A 97 -3.32 -4.00 4.82
C CYS A 97 -3.10 -4.66 6.18
N LEU A 98 -3.04 -3.84 7.24
CA LEU A 98 -2.92 -4.30 8.63
C LEU A 98 -4.12 -3.83 9.44
N LEU A 99 -4.93 -4.78 9.93
CA LEU A 99 -6.16 -4.49 10.66
C LEU A 99 -5.97 -4.60 12.17
N ASN A 100 -6.22 -3.52 12.89
CA ASN A 100 -6.38 -3.56 14.34
C ASN A 100 -7.86 -3.55 14.71
N ARG A 101 -8.42 -4.73 15.02
CA ARG A 101 -9.85 -4.88 15.34
C ARG A 101 -10.26 -4.19 16.64
N LYS A 102 -9.37 -4.18 17.63
CA LYS A 102 -9.65 -3.63 18.96
C LYS A 102 -9.72 -2.10 18.93
N GLU A 103 -8.78 -1.49 18.22
CA GLU A 103 -8.69 -0.03 18.06
C GLU A 103 -9.48 0.46 16.82
N ARG A 104 -10.06 -0.47 16.05
CA ARG A 104 -10.98 -0.23 14.92
C ARG A 104 -10.38 0.64 13.82
N PHE A 105 -9.14 0.35 13.43
CA PHE A 105 -8.51 0.99 12.28
C PHE A 105 -7.79 0.00 11.37
N LEU A 106 -7.61 0.41 10.12
CA LEU A 106 -6.87 -0.30 9.08
C LEU A 106 -5.68 0.56 8.62
N VAL A 107 -4.49 -0.01 8.51
CA VAL A 107 -3.40 0.60 7.72
C VAL A 107 -3.53 0.11 6.29
N GLY A 108 -3.77 1.02 5.35
CA GLY A 108 -4.21 0.71 3.98
C GLY A 108 -3.07 0.39 2.99
N GLY A 109 -1.84 0.80 3.30
CA GLY A 109 -0.77 0.81 2.31
C GLY A 109 -1.20 1.60 1.07
N ASP A 110 -0.71 1.17 -0.09
CA ASP A 110 -1.05 1.79 -1.38
C ASP A 110 -2.23 1.14 -2.11
N SER A 111 -2.92 0.24 -1.42
CA SER A 111 -4.15 -0.36 -1.91
C SER A 111 -5.39 0.50 -1.68
N ILE A 112 -5.32 1.47 -0.75
CA ILE A 112 -6.42 2.37 -0.40
C ILE A 112 -5.87 3.78 -0.19
N LEU A 113 -6.04 4.66 -1.17
CA LEU A 113 -5.64 6.07 -1.07
C LEU A 113 -6.39 6.94 -2.07
N LYS A 114 -6.28 8.27 -1.92
CA LYS A 114 -6.97 9.20 -2.83
C LYS A 114 -6.61 9.01 -4.30
N ILE A 115 -5.36 8.71 -4.62
CA ILE A 115 -4.93 8.50 -6.01
C ILE A 115 -4.04 7.25 -6.10
N VAL A 116 -4.62 6.11 -6.49
CA VAL A 116 -3.88 4.85 -6.58
C VAL A 116 -3.09 4.77 -7.89
N PHE A 117 -1.83 4.35 -7.81
CA PHE A 117 -1.05 4.03 -9.00
C PHE A 117 -1.40 2.63 -9.48
N ILE A 118 -1.88 2.50 -10.73
CA ILE A 118 -2.30 1.21 -11.30
C ILE A 118 -1.68 0.90 -12.68
N PHE A 119 -0.71 1.71 -13.13
CA PHE A 119 0.15 1.40 -14.28
C PHE A 119 1.54 0.88 -13.82
N GLY A 120 2.17 0.05 -14.65
CA GLY A 120 3.53 -0.43 -14.43
C GLY A 120 3.66 -1.86 -13.93
N PRO A 121 4.89 -2.28 -13.60
CA PRO A 121 5.15 -3.64 -13.14
C PRO A 121 4.29 -4.01 -11.93
N GLN A 122 3.69 -5.19 -11.96
CA GLN A 122 2.83 -5.77 -10.91
C GLN A 122 1.47 -5.09 -10.66
N ARG A 123 1.16 -4.02 -11.39
CA ARG A 123 -0.06 -3.25 -11.15
C ARG A 123 -1.22 -3.89 -11.91
N ASN A 124 -2.36 -4.06 -11.24
CA ASN A 124 -3.50 -4.79 -11.78
C ASN A 124 -4.84 -4.29 -11.21
N LEU A 125 -5.59 -3.53 -12.02
CA LEU A 125 -6.86 -2.96 -11.62
C LEU A 125 -7.91 -4.01 -11.22
N ARG A 126 -7.96 -5.16 -11.91
CA ARG A 126 -8.92 -6.23 -11.58
C ARG A 126 -8.63 -6.86 -10.22
N ALA A 127 -7.35 -7.04 -9.90
CA ALA A 127 -6.93 -7.51 -8.59
C ALA A 127 -7.30 -6.49 -7.51
N LEU A 128 -7.05 -5.19 -7.74
CA LEU A 128 -7.43 -4.12 -6.83
C LEU A 128 -8.94 -4.14 -6.54
N ILE A 129 -9.77 -4.22 -7.58
CA ILE A 129 -11.24 -4.33 -7.44
C ILE A 129 -11.62 -5.55 -6.59
N SER A 130 -10.95 -6.69 -6.75
CA SER A 130 -11.18 -7.87 -5.93
C SER A 130 -10.81 -7.63 -4.47
N SER A 131 -9.70 -6.95 -4.21
CA SER A 131 -9.25 -6.57 -2.86
C SER A 131 -10.23 -5.63 -2.17
N LEU A 132 -10.71 -4.60 -2.88
CA LEU A 132 -11.71 -3.66 -2.36
C LEU A 132 -13.06 -4.34 -2.10
N LYS A 133 -13.47 -5.29 -2.96
CA LYS A 133 -14.65 -6.13 -2.72
C LYS A 133 -14.47 -7.00 -1.48
N LYS A 134 -13.29 -7.59 -1.28
CA LYS A 134 -12.98 -8.38 -0.08
C LYS A 134 -13.13 -7.53 1.18
N LEU A 135 -12.51 -6.35 1.22
CA LEU A 135 -12.60 -5.43 2.36
C LEU A 135 -14.05 -5.03 2.64
N ARG A 136 -14.80 -4.64 1.60
CA ARG A 136 -16.23 -4.27 1.73
C ARG A 136 -17.10 -5.40 2.27
N VAL A 137 -16.87 -6.64 1.85
CA VAL A 137 -17.77 -7.77 2.18
C VAL A 137 -17.39 -8.42 3.50
N GLN A 138 -16.09 -8.54 3.79
CA GLN A 138 -15.59 -9.35 4.90
C GLN A 138 -15.12 -8.53 6.10
N TYR A 139 -14.67 -7.28 5.88
CA TYR A 139 -13.96 -6.50 6.90
C TYR A 139 -14.59 -5.14 7.23
N PHE A 140 -15.59 -4.69 6.47
CA PHE A 140 -16.13 -3.33 6.54
C PHE A 140 -16.62 -2.89 7.93
N GLU A 141 -17.07 -3.83 8.78
CA GLU A 141 -17.52 -3.54 10.15
C GLU A 141 -16.40 -3.65 11.21
N ALA A 142 -15.21 -4.11 10.81
CA ALA A 142 -14.10 -4.37 11.71
C ALA A 142 -13.26 -3.12 12.05
N PHE A 143 -13.42 -2.04 11.29
CA PHE A 143 -12.70 -0.77 11.47
C PHE A 143 -13.61 0.41 11.08
N ASP A 144 -13.30 1.60 11.57
CA ASP A 144 -13.96 2.87 11.22
C ASP A 144 -13.04 3.78 10.41
N GLN A 145 -11.74 3.74 10.69
CA GLN A 145 -10.73 4.61 10.09
C GLN A 145 -9.69 3.83 9.28
N ILE A 146 -9.18 4.46 8.23
CA ILE A 146 -8.10 3.95 7.39
C ILE A 146 -6.95 4.94 7.43
N TYR A 147 -5.78 4.48 7.85
CA TYR A 147 -4.53 5.20 7.74
C TYR A 147 -3.91 4.90 6.38
N THR A 148 -3.95 5.88 5.49
CA THR A 148 -3.36 5.79 4.15
C THR A 148 -1.88 6.17 4.18
N SER A 149 -1.12 5.67 3.21
CA SER A 149 0.31 6.03 3.06
C SER A 149 0.51 7.42 2.47
N HIS A 150 -0.44 7.90 1.67
CA HIS A 150 -0.36 9.17 0.96
C HIS A 150 -1.65 9.99 1.12
N SER A 151 -1.50 11.32 1.06
CA SER A 151 -2.58 12.30 1.13
C SER A 151 -3.29 12.35 2.49
N ASP A 152 -4.61 12.58 2.51
CA ASP A 152 -5.42 12.69 3.72
C ASP A 152 -5.33 11.41 4.56
N CYS A 153 -5.02 11.58 5.85
CA CYS A 153 -4.91 10.48 6.79
C CYS A 153 -5.33 10.96 8.20
N PRO A 154 -6.23 10.24 8.90
CA PRO A 154 -6.98 9.07 8.43
C PRO A 154 -8.17 9.46 7.52
N VAL A 155 -8.65 8.50 6.72
CA VAL A 155 -9.94 8.59 6.02
C VAL A 155 -10.98 7.66 6.65
N ASP A 156 -12.27 7.93 6.43
CA ASP A 156 -13.36 7.08 6.91
C ASP A 156 -13.47 5.79 6.07
N ARG A 157 -13.90 4.68 6.68
CA ARG A 157 -14.11 3.38 6.01
C ARG A 157 -14.97 3.45 4.75
N THR A 158 -15.89 4.41 4.66
CA THR A 158 -16.74 4.61 3.49
C THR A 158 -15.94 5.00 2.23
N PHE A 159 -14.69 5.44 2.38
CA PHE A 159 -13.79 5.69 1.25
C PHE A 159 -13.57 4.45 0.37
N ILE A 160 -13.56 3.24 0.95
CA ILE A 160 -13.48 1.97 0.18
C ILE A 160 -14.62 1.86 -0.83
N LEU A 161 -15.82 2.35 -0.49
CA LEU A 161 -16.97 2.31 -1.39
C LEU A 161 -16.79 3.27 -2.57
N GLN A 162 -16.17 4.43 -2.31
CA GLN A 162 -15.89 5.44 -3.32
C GLN A 162 -14.81 4.93 -4.28
N GLU A 163 -13.71 4.42 -3.74
CA GLU A 163 -12.59 3.87 -4.52
C GLU A 163 -13.01 2.65 -5.34
N LEU A 164 -13.78 1.73 -4.76
CA LEU A 164 -14.34 0.60 -5.50
C LEU A 164 -15.21 1.06 -6.66
N SER A 165 -16.08 2.05 -6.43
CA SER A 165 -16.96 2.58 -7.47
C SER A 165 -16.20 3.32 -8.57
N ALA A 166 -15.07 3.96 -8.23
CA ALA A 166 -14.20 4.62 -9.18
C ALA A 166 -13.38 3.61 -10.00
N ALA A 167 -12.83 2.57 -9.36
CA ALA A 167 -12.11 1.49 -10.02
C ALA A 167 -12.99 0.72 -11.00
N GLU A 168 -14.26 0.43 -10.65
CA GLU A 168 -15.20 -0.23 -11.55
C GLU A 168 -15.58 0.63 -12.76
N ASP A 169 -15.70 1.96 -12.59
CA ASP A 169 -15.95 2.87 -13.71
C ASP A 169 -14.72 3.07 -14.60
N LEU A 170 -13.52 3.04 -14.02
CA LEU A 170 -12.26 3.02 -14.77
C LEU A 170 -12.16 1.76 -15.63
N LEU A 171 -12.38 0.58 -15.03
CA LEU A 171 -12.36 -0.71 -15.73
C LEU A 171 -13.39 -0.75 -16.87
N ALA A 172 -14.55 -0.11 -16.68
CA ALA A 172 -15.61 -0.02 -17.67
C ALA A 172 -15.38 1.06 -18.76
N GLY A 173 -14.26 1.79 -18.72
CA GLY A 173 -13.94 2.85 -19.68
C GLY A 173 -14.85 4.08 -19.59
N LYS A 174 -15.46 4.33 -18.41
CA LYS A 174 -16.38 5.46 -18.21
C LYS A 174 -15.70 6.74 -17.73
N LEU A 175 -14.46 6.64 -17.25
CA LEU A 175 -13.70 7.80 -16.77
C LEU A 175 -12.89 8.41 -17.91
N THR A 176 -12.86 9.74 -17.97
CA THR A 176 -12.03 10.49 -18.93
C THR A 176 -10.71 10.83 -18.27
N GLY A 177 -9.60 10.41 -18.90
CA GLY A 177 -8.27 10.74 -18.43
C GLY A 177 -7.95 12.23 -18.62
N THR A 178 -7.40 12.87 -17.59
CA THR A 178 -6.85 14.22 -17.66
C THR A 178 -5.32 14.18 -17.63
N GLU A 179 -4.68 15.31 -17.92
CA GLU A 179 -3.24 15.44 -17.76
C GLU A 179 -2.84 15.11 -16.31
N PRO A 180 -1.86 14.22 -16.11
CA PRO A 180 -1.61 13.68 -14.78
C PRO A 180 -0.72 14.56 -13.89
N GLY A 181 -0.20 15.67 -14.43
CA GLY A 181 0.80 16.48 -13.74
C GLY A 181 2.14 15.75 -13.63
N ASP A 182 2.89 16.03 -12.56
CA ASP A 182 4.17 15.40 -12.28
C ASP A 182 3.95 14.00 -11.68
N ILE A 183 4.00 12.97 -12.53
CA ILE A 183 4.06 11.58 -12.06
C ILE A 183 5.53 11.17 -11.92
N PRO A 184 5.95 10.58 -10.79
CA PRO A 184 7.22 9.86 -10.70
C PRO A 184 7.16 8.58 -11.54
N LEU A 185 7.37 8.72 -12.85
CA LEU A 185 7.52 7.60 -13.77
C LEU A 185 8.93 7.00 -13.59
N GLU A 186 9.10 6.04 -12.68
CA GLU A 186 10.28 5.18 -12.58
C GLU A 186 10.50 4.24 -13.79
N GLY A 187 11.27 4.63 -14.81
CA GLY A 187 11.55 3.81 -16.00
C GLY A 187 11.95 2.33 -15.74
N PRO A 188 11.97 1.46 -16.78
CA PRO A 188 12.24 1.83 -18.18
C PRO A 188 11.05 1.82 -19.14
N ASP A 189 9.88 1.28 -18.78
CA ASP A 189 8.81 0.96 -19.75
C ASP A 189 7.48 1.68 -19.48
N TYR A 190 7.47 3.01 -19.36
CA TYR A 190 6.22 3.75 -19.18
C TYR A 190 5.70 4.37 -20.48
N LYS A 191 4.51 3.91 -20.86
CA LYS A 191 3.64 4.56 -21.85
C LYS A 191 3.05 5.86 -21.27
N PRO A 192 2.53 6.77 -22.11
CA PRO A 192 1.83 7.95 -21.62
C PRO A 192 0.72 7.59 -20.63
N ALA A 193 0.74 8.21 -19.45
CA ALA A 193 -0.25 8.03 -18.39
C ALA A 193 -1.23 9.20 -18.32
N ALA A 194 -2.36 8.99 -17.66
CA ALA A 194 -3.37 9.98 -17.35
C ALA A 194 -3.88 9.78 -15.92
N LEU A 195 -4.48 10.83 -15.39
CA LEU A 195 -5.21 10.79 -14.13
C LEU A 195 -6.70 10.59 -14.42
N TYR A 196 -7.31 9.59 -13.79
CA TYR A 196 -8.73 9.27 -13.91
C TYR A 196 -9.40 9.48 -12.56
N MET A 197 -10.33 10.43 -12.46
CA MET A 197 -10.98 10.82 -11.21
C MET A 197 -12.46 10.48 -11.19
N LYS A 198 -12.98 10.12 -10.01
CA LYS A 198 -14.40 10.10 -9.68
C LYS A 198 -14.60 10.58 -8.24
N GLY A 199 -15.11 11.80 -8.08
CA GLY A 199 -15.20 12.43 -6.77
C GLY A 199 -13.80 12.64 -6.19
N GLU A 200 -13.56 12.11 -5.00
CA GLU A 200 -12.27 12.22 -4.30
C GLU A 200 -11.30 11.05 -4.56
N SER A 201 -11.75 10.02 -5.27
CA SER A 201 -10.93 8.87 -5.64
C SER A 201 -10.41 9.00 -7.07
N GLY A 202 -9.14 8.66 -7.25
CA GLY A 202 -8.42 8.74 -8.50
C GLY A 202 -7.50 7.56 -8.75
N PHE A 203 -7.13 7.41 -10.01
CA PHE A 203 -6.14 6.42 -10.45
C PHE A 203 -5.21 7.06 -11.45
N PHE A 204 -3.92 6.83 -11.29
CA PHE A 204 -3.00 6.97 -12.42
C PHE A 204 -2.97 5.66 -13.18
N ASP A 205 -3.27 5.71 -14.48
CA ASP A 205 -3.13 4.59 -15.40
C ASP A 205 -2.67 5.06 -16.79
N TYR A 206 -2.37 4.16 -17.71
CA TYR A 206 -2.01 4.46 -19.09
C TYR A 206 -3.18 5.13 -19.84
N LYS A 207 -2.85 6.05 -20.76
CA LYS A 207 -3.86 6.68 -21.66
C LYS A 207 -4.55 5.64 -22.55
N GLU A 208 -3.80 4.63 -22.98
CA GLU A 208 -4.30 3.48 -23.72
C GLU A 208 -4.62 2.34 -22.76
N LEU A 209 -5.87 2.29 -22.29
CA LEU A 209 -6.36 1.25 -21.39
C LEU A 209 -6.57 -0.05 -22.17
N ASP A 210 -5.89 -1.12 -21.74
CA ASP A 210 -5.98 -2.47 -22.32
C ASP A 210 -6.20 -3.47 -21.18
N TYR A 211 -7.41 -3.44 -20.61
CA TYR A 211 -7.82 -4.37 -19.56
C TYR A 211 -8.36 -5.68 -20.16
#